data_AF-A0A267A3N9-F1
#
_entry.id   AF-A0A267A3N9-F1
#
_cell.length_a   1.000
_cell.length_b   1.000
_cell.length_c   1.000
_cell.angle_alpha   90.00
_cell.angle_beta   90.00
_cell.angle_gamma   90.00
#
_symmetry.space_group_name_H-M   'P 1'
#
loop_
_entity.id
_entity.type
_entity.pdbx_description
1 polymer ?
#
loop_
_entity_poly.entity_id
_entity_poly.type
_entity_poly.pdbx_seq_one_letter_code
_entity_poly.pdbx_strand_id
1 'polypeptide(L)'
;MAVNCDSLEQVREKIDGLDRQIVGLIAERGAYVSQAARFKKDSDAVRAPQRVEQVISKVRTLADELGASPDVTESVYRAMIAAFIEQELAEHKTLAK
;
A
#
# COMPACT_ATOMS: atom_id res chain seq x y z
N MET A 1 21.33 -2.97 -6.02
CA MET A 1 21.42 -3.02 -7.50
C MET A 1 20.79 -4.33 -7.95
N ALA A 2 19.98 -4.32 -9.01
CA ALA A 2 19.43 -5.54 -9.56
C ALA A 2 20.57 -6.44 -10.09
N VAL A 3 20.50 -7.73 -9.78
CA VAL A 3 21.44 -8.72 -10.31
C VAL A 3 21.02 -9.04 -11.74
N ASN A 4 21.97 -9.06 -12.68
CA ASN A 4 21.69 -9.49 -14.04
C ASN A 4 21.21 -10.95 -14.02
N CYS A 5 20.05 -11.19 -14.63
CA CYS A 5 19.50 -12.53 -14.79
C CYS A 5 19.78 -13.01 -16.21
N ASP A 6 20.24 -14.24 -16.33
CA ASP A 6 20.61 -14.86 -17.62
C ASP A 6 19.45 -15.65 -18.24
N SER A 7 18.33 -15.80 -17.52
CA SER A 7 17.12 -16.46 -17.99
C SER A 7 15.84 -15.83 -17.45
N LEU A 8 14.72 -16.06 -18.16
CA LEU A 8 13.40 -15.65 -17.70
C LEU A 8 13.00 -16.31 -16.37
N GLU A 9 13.47 -17.53 -16.12
CA GLU A 9 13.23 -18.26 -14.87
C GLU A 9 13.91 -17.54 -13.70
N GLN A 10 15.18 -17.15 -13.85
CA GLN A 10 15.89 -16.38 -12.83
C GLN A 10 15.22 -15.03 -12.55
N VAL A 11 14.73 -14.34 -13.58
CA VAL A 11 13.97 -13.09 -13.40
C VAL A 11 12.73 -13.35 -12.53
N ARG A 12 11.97 -14.41 -12.82
CA ARG A 12 10.77 -14.77 -12.05
C ARG A 12 11.09 -15.11 -10.60
N GLU A 13 12.14 -15.89 -10.35
CA GLU A 13 12.57 -16.19 -8.98
C GLU A 13 12.94 -14.93 -8.19
N LYS A 14 13.60 -13.95 -8.84
CA LYS A 14 13.89 -12.67 -8.20
C LYS A 14 12.63 -11.87 -7.93
N ILE A 15 11.67 -11.85 -8.84
CA ILE A 15 10.36 -11.21 -8.65
C ILE A 15 9.61 -11.87 -7.50
N ASP A 16 9.53 -13.20 -7.45
CA ASP A 16 8.84 -13.93 -6.38
C ASP A 16 9.45 -13.59 -4.99
N GLY A 17 10.77 -13.44 -4.93
CA GLY A 17 11.47 -12.99 -3.74
C GLY A 17 11.15 -11.54 -3.32
N LEU A 18 10.92 -10.65 -4.29
CA LEU A 18 10.45 -9.29 -4.04
C LEU A 18 8.98 -9.28 -3.61
N ASP A 19 8.13 -10.08 -4.25
CA ASP A 19 6.71 -10.17 -3.93
C ASP A 19 6.48 -10.63 -2.49
N ARG A 20 7.29 -11.57 -1.99
CA ARG A 20 7.26 -11.94 -0.56
C ARG A 20 7.56 -10.75 0.35
N GLN A 21 8.52 -9.91 -0.01
CA GLN A 21 8.85 -8.71 0.78
C GLN A 21 7.75 -7.66 0.69
N ILE A 22 7.22 -7.42 -0.50
CA ILE A 22 6.12 -6.47 -0.75
C ILE A 22 4.88 -6.88 0.06
N VAL A 23 4.49 -8.15 0.01
CA VAL A 23 3.35 -8.66 0.79
C VAL A 23 3.60 -8.52 2.30
N GLY A 24 4.83 -8.79 2.76
CA GLY A 24 5.20 -8.56 4.16
C GLY A 24 5.03 -7.09 4.59
N LEU A 25 5.49 -6.15 3.77
CA LEU A 25 5.34 -4.71 4.01
C LEU A 25 3.88 -4.25 3.95
N ILE A 26 3.07 -4.82 3.05
CA ILE A 26 1.63 -4.54 2.98
C ILE A 26 0.94 -5.02 4.27
N ALA A 27 1.27 -6.21 4.77
CA ALA A 27 0.73 -6.73 6.01
C ALA A 27 1.08 -5.84 7.21
N GLU A 28 2.34 -5.43 7.32
CA GLU A 28 2.78 -4.50 8.37
C GLU A 28 2.06 -3.15 8.27
N ARG A 29 1.98 -2.59 7.05
CA ARG A 29 1.24 -1.35 6.80
C ARG A 29 -0.23 -1.48 7.21
N GLY A 30 -0.86 -2.60 6.89
CA GLY A 30 -2.24 -2.92 7.27
C GLY A 30 -2.45 -2.93 8.78
N ALA A 31 -1.53 -3.54 9.53
CA ALA A 31 -1.59 -3.53 10.99
C ALA A 31 -1.58 -2.11 11.59
N TYR A 32 -0.84 -1.17 11.00
CA TYR A 32 -0.89 0.25 11.40
C TYR A 32 -2.18 0.95 10.97
N VAL A 33 -2.75 0.60 9.81
CA VAL A 33 -4.05 1.13 9.38
C VAL A 33 -5.15 0.73 10.37
N SER A 34 -5.20 -0.53 10.76
CA SER A 34 -6.19 -1.03 11.72
C SER A 34 -5.99 -0.46 13.13
N GLN A 35 -4.73 -0.17 13.52
CA GLN A 35 -4.49 0.62 14.73
C GLN A 35 -5.02 2.04 14.61
N ALA A 36 -4.79 2.70 13.47
CA ALA A 36 -5.28 4.06 13.21
C ALA A 36 -6.82 4.13 13.23
N ALA A 37 -7.50 3.05 12.84
CA ALA A 37 -8.96 2.95 12.88
C ALA A 37 -9.54 3.10 14.30
N ARG A 38 -8.82 2.63 15.33
CA ARG A 38 -9.22 2.81 16.74
C ARG A 38 -9.34 4.27 17.17
N PHE A 39 -8.67 5.18 16.47
CA PHE A 39 -8.71 6.62 16.74
C PHE A 39 -9.77 7.36 15.91
N LYS A 40 -10.40 6.69 14.93
CA LYS A 40 -11.38 7.28 14.02
C LYS A 40 -12.79 6.96 14.54
N LYS A 41 -13.52 8.00 14.95
CA LYS A 41 -14.88 7.85 15.51
C LYS A 41 -15.97 7.78 14.44
N ASP A 42 -15.73 8.38 13.26
CA ASP A 42 -16.73 8.54 12.19
C ASP A 42 -16.21 8.04 10.83
N SER A 43 -17.13 7.64 9.95
CA SER A 43 -16.84 7.07 8.62
C SER A 43 -16.11 8.03 7.67
N ASP A 44 -16.32 9.34 7.79
CA ASP A 44 -15.58 10.34 7.00
C ASP A 44 -14.11 10.45 7.44
N ALA A 45 -13.81 10.19 8.72
CA ALA A 45 -12.44 10.08 9.20
C ALA A 45 -11.75 8.81 8.67
N VAL A 46 -12.51 7.77 8.29
CA VAL A 46 -11.98 6.56 7.65
C VAL A 46 -11.44 6.88 6.25
N ARG A 47 -12.20 7.62 5.44
CA ARG A 47 -11.84 7.96 4.05
C ARG A 47 -10.70 8.98 3.94
N ALA A 48 -10.66 9.97 4.83
CA ALA A 48 -9.57 10.96 4.96
C ALA A 48 -8.91 11.40 3.63
N PRO A 49 -9.67 12.00 2.68
CA PRO A 49 -9.19 12.28 1.32
C PRO A 49 -7.93 13.15 1.27
N GLN A 50 -7.82 14.14 2.16
CA GLN A 50 -6.61 14.96 2.27
C GLN A 50 -5.36 14.14 2.64
N ARG A 51 -5.53 13.11 3.48
CA ARG A 51 -4.42 12.22 3.87
C ARG A 51 -4.00 11.32 2.72
N VAL A 52 -4.94 10.87 1.89
CA VAL A 52 -4.64 10.07 0.69
C VAL A 52 -3.73 10.87 -0.23
N GLU A 53 -4.10 12.08 -0.61
CA GLU A 53 -3.29 12.91 -1.51
C GLU A 53 -1.91 13.25 -0.93
N GLN A 54 -1.80 13.48 0.38
CA GLN A 54 -0.51 13.64 1.05
C GLN A 54 0.39 12.41 0.91
N VAL A 55 -0.18 11.20 1.05
CA VAL A 55 0.58 9.96 0.88
C VAL A 55 0.99 9.80 -0.58
N ILE A 56 0.08 10.06 -1.53
CA ILE A 56 0.37 9.95 -2.96
C ILE A 56 1.50 10.90 -3.37
N SER A 57 1.43 12.17 -2.97
CA SER A 57 2.51 13.13 -3.27
C SER A 57 3.86 12.66 -2.73
N LYS A 58 3.91 12.12 -1.51
CA LYS A 58 5.16 11.62 -0.91
C LYS A 58 5.72 10.41 -1.64
N VAL A 59 4.88 9.45 -2.02
CA VAL A 59 5.36 8.22 -2.67
C VAL A 59 5.76 8.46 -4.12
N ARG A 60 5.18 9.47 -4.78
CA ARG A 60 5.66 9.93 -6.10
C ARG A 60 7.08 10.49 -5.99
N THR A 61 7.33 11.38 -5.02
CA THR A 61 8.69 11.89 -4.77
C THR A 61 9.67 10.77 -4.43
N LEU A 62 9.26 9.82 -3.59
CA LEU A 62 10.10 8.66 -3.26
C LEU A 62 10.36 7.76 -4.49
N ALA A 63 9.40 7.63 -5.39
CA ALA A 63 9.58 6.90 -6.63
C ALA A 63 10.67 7.54 -7.49
N ASP A 64 10.64 8.87 -7.64
CA ASP A 64 11.67 9.61 -8.35
C ASP A 64 13.07 9.41 -7.71
N GLU A 65 13.16 9.49 -6.38
CA GLU A 65 14.41 9.29 -5.63
C GLU A 65 15.00 7.87 -5.78
N LEU A 66 14.14 6.85 -5.85
CA LEU A 66 14.53 5.46 -5.94
C LEU A 66 14.62 4.93 -7.39
N GLY A 67 14.33 5.77 -8.38
CA GLY A 67 14.34 5.40 -9.80
C GLY A 67 13.16 4.51 -10.22
N ALA A 68 12.06 4.53 -9.47
CA ALA A 68 10.80 3.90 -9.85
C ALA A 68 9.91 4.87 -10.66
N SER A 69 8.98 4.34 -11.44
CA SER A 69 8.01 5.18 -12.16
C SER A 69 6.99 5.79 -11.19
N PRO A 70 6.87 7.13 -11.10
CA PRO A 70 5.89 7.77 -10.21
C PRO A 70 4.44 7.36 -10.49
N ASP A 71 4.11 7.15 -11.77
CA ASP A 71 2.74 6.82 -12.18
C ASP A 71 2.36 5.37 -11.84
N VAL A 72 3.32 4.45 -11.97
CA VAL A 72 3.15 3.06 -11.51
C VAL A 72 3.02 3.04 -9.98
N THR A 73 3.91 3.74 -9.27
CA THR A 73 3.88 3.81 -7.81
C THR A 73 2.57 4.41 -7.30
N GLU A 74 2.11 5.52 -7.88
CA GLU A 74 0.83 6.13 -7.53
C GLU A 74 -0.34 5.15 -7.72
N SER A 75 -0.40 4.48 -8.86
CA SER A 75 -1.49 3.54 -9.17
C SER A 75 -1.58 2.41 -8.14
N VAL A 76 -0.43 1.84 -7.76
CA VAL A 76 -0.34 0.80 -6.73
C VAL A 76 -0.80 1.34 -5.37
N TYR A 77 -0.33 2.53 -4.98
CA TYR A 77 -0.68 3.11 -3.69
C TYR A 77 -2.15 3.50 -3.59
N ARG A 78 -2.76 4.03 -4.65
CA ARG A 78 -4.20 4.36 -4.68
C ARG A 78 -5.04 3.10 -4.51
N ALA A 79 -4.73 2.04 -5.25
CA ALA A 79 -5.43 0.76 -5.13
C ALA A 79 -5.28 0.15 -3.72
N MET A 80 -4.06 0.14 -3.18
CA MET A 80 -3.80 -0.36 -1.82
C MET A 80 -4.56 0.43 -0.76
N ILE A 81 -4.56 1.76 -0.84
CA ILE A 81 -5.28 2.63 0.10
C ILE A 81 -6.79 2.38 0.02
N ALA A 82 -7.35 2.28 -1.20
CA ALA A 82 -8.77 1.98 -1.40
C ALA A 82 -9.15 0.63 -0.78
N ALA A 83 -8.36 -0.42 -1.01
CA ALA A 83 -8.59 -1.75 -0.43
C ALA A 83 -8.57 -1.72 1.11
N PHE A 84 -7.64 -0.99 1.72
CA PHE A 84 -7.64 -0.82 3.18
C PHE A 84 -8.88 -0.08 3.69
N ILE A 85 -9.29 1.00 3.02
CA ILE A 85 -10.52 1.73 3.41
C ILE A 85 -11.74 0.81 3.34
N GLU A 86 -11.85 -0.01 2.28
CA GLU A 86 -12.94 -0.97 2.12
C GLU A 86 -12.94 -2.03 3.22
N GLN A 87 -11.77 -2.59 3.55
CA GLN A 87 -11.62 -3.55 4.64
C GLN A 87 -12.07 -2.97 5.98
N GLU A 88 -11.60 -1.76 6.31
CA GLU A 88 -11.96 -1.06 7.54
C GLU A 88 -13.48 -0.78 7.61
N LEU A 89 -14.08 -0.30 6.51
CA LEU A 89 -15.53 -0.08 6.44
C LEU A 89 -16.34 -1.37 6.66
N ALA A 90 -15.83 -2.52 6.22
CA ALA A 90 -16.47 -3.82 6.45
C ALA A 90 -16.36 -4.27 7.91
N GLU A 91 -15.20 -4.05 8.55
CA GLU A 91 -14.97 -4.34 9.97
C GLU A 91 -15.87 -3.48 10.87
N HIS A 92 -15.96 -2.18 10.60
CA HIS A 92 -16.85 -1.25 11.33
C HIS A 92 -18.33 -1.64 11.23
N LYS A 93 -18.80 -2.12 10.07
CA LYS A 93 -20.20 -2.61 9.92
C LYS A 93 -20.49 -3.85 10.75
N THR A 94 -19.49 -4.69 10.96
CA THR A 94 -19.63 -5.94 11.73
C THR A 94 -19.64 -5.68 13.23
N LEU A 95 -18.88 -4.69 13.69
CA LEU A 95 -18.83 -4.26 15.10
C LEU A 95 -20.04 -3.42 15.55
N ALA A 96 -20.75 -2.80 14.61
CA ALA A 96 -21.94 -1.99 14.90
C ALA A 96 -23.26 -2.80 14.95
N LYS A 97 -23.18 -4.13 14.89
CA LYS A 97 -24.32 -5.07 14.88
C LYS A 97 -24.32 -5.93 16.14
#